data_AF-A0A1B6CLJ1-F1
#
_entry.id   AF-A0A1B6CLJ1-F1
#
_cell.length_a   1.000
_cell.length_b   1.000
_cell.length_c   1.000
_cell.angle_alpha   90.00
_cell.angle_beta   90.00
_cell.angle_gamma   90.00
#
_symmetry.space_group_name_H-M   'P 1'
#
loop_
_entity.id
_entity.type
_entity.pdbx_description
1 polymer ?
#
loop_
_entity_poly.entity_id
_entity_poly.type
_entity_poly.pdbx_seq_one_letter_code
_entity_poly.pdbx_strand_id
1 'polypeptide(L)'
;LCKVFHDSFKTGAIVHWLNNGKTILSSELNVNTYPNILQSIYSEDSLKLDFNLSIVLTIFSEILDPDAILKCLDLLSFQCIYLSWCVVLNRFQEGTLRHVTPSSENGNVECTEWPAPLLLNAIFLSFRLEQVDACFRMAMEGCVSLRIISYTLLKLADHLEETGMTKTEAVERSDKLLLGYVSKMMEKNLEIDLQDKVLQAHLESAFMNINSKSDYSVCHCFFPLPGSGLSNAKYNAIGKKLITFYWELYTQKVPNGVKPDLLLSHDSDDSKFYHSSKDKNDIMFLQFLQKNELIGNDTQHLSMLESEYLKNILQLCCVSSSLLLWALQKAPNCGQNLSLTLVVQLGLVSEMKLYIESNNDLEWWENVFHMNCLVKRGCCCACGSEWGPNRDAGFQWIYLATITLEVFGPTTTLNLIKRFSSEILPGELDRRFYQSCILTNIVDNHTSGLRKKVLDIITKVNDSGKNKTAMSLEIGVKVNTALESDLCTASQNKFSSTNHHWGMTVDLKNGDCALCSLNLGAPRLVKDGGIRGFMCDHTFHNVCLQVAHSLFFCPLCCH
;
A
#
# COMPACT_ATOMS: atom_id res chain seq x y z
N LEU A 1 -44.74 36.88 21.07
CA LEU A 1 -44.05 35.63 21.44
C LEU A 1 -43.01 35.23 20.39
N CYS A 2 -43.39 34.96 19.14
CA CYS A 2 -42.46 34.59 18.05
C CYS A 2 -41.22 35.51 17.92
N LYS A 3 -41.40 36.85 17.89
CA LYS A 3 -40.27 37.80 17.83
C LYS A 3 -39.30 37.64 19.01
N VAL A 4 -39.81 37.58 20.23
CA VAL A 4 -39.00 37.43 21.46
C VAL A 4 -38.22 36.11 21.43
N PHE A 5 -38.86 35.04 20.97
CA PHE A 5 -38.21 33.73 20.83
C PHE A 5 -37.02 33.80 19.87
N HIS A 6 -37.20 34.29 18.64
CA HIS A 6 -36.10 34.41 17.68
C HIS A 6 -35.03 35.41 18.11
N ASP A 7 -35.42 36.53 18.74
CA ASP A 7 -34.46 37.49 19.29
C ASP A 7 -33.61 36.85 20.40
N SER A 8 -34.15 35.89 21.17
CA SER A 8 -33.38 35.16 22.18
C SER A 8 -32.30 34.24 21.59
N PHE A 9 -32.52 33.70 20.38
CA PHE A 9 -31.50 32.94 19.64
C PHE A 9 -30.43 33.88 19.08
N LYS A 10 -30.84 34.96 18.43
CA LYS A 10 -29.91 35.96 17.86
C LYS A 10 -29.00 36.60 18.89
N THR A 11 -29.51 36.83 20.09
CA THR A 11 -28.75 37.44 21.21
C THR A 11 -27.94 36.42 22.02
N GLY A 12 -28.11 35.11 21.77
CA GLY A 12 -27.52 34.06 22.59
C GLY A 12 -28.12 33.93 23.99
N ALA A 13 -29.18 34.69 24.31
CA ALA A 13 -29.86 34.64 25.61
C ALA A 13 -30.39 33.23 25.94
N ILE A 14 -30.80 32.47 24.91
CA ILE A 14 -31.25 31.09 25.07
C ILE A 14 -30.14 30.16 25.59
N VAL A 15 -28.89 30.38 25.18
CA VAL A 15 -27.72 29.59 25.61
C VAL A 15 -27.43 29.86 27.09
N HIS A 16 -27.43 31.14 27.48
CA HIS A 16 -27.25 31.52 28.88
C HIS A 16 -28.36 30.97 29.77
N TRP A 17 -29.61 30.97 29.27
CA TRP A 17 -30.73 30.38 29.98
C TRP A 17 -30.60 28.86 30.14
N LEU A 18 -30.19 28.14 29.09
CA LEU A 18 -29.97 26.68 29.13
C LEU A 18 -28.81 26.30 30.08
N ASN A 19 -27.71 27.06 30.07
CA ASN A 19 -26.56 26.81 30.95
C ASN A 19 -26.87 27.04 32.44
N ASN A 20 -27.71 28.04 32.75
CA ASN A 20 -28.07 28.38 34.12
C ASN A 20 -29.31 27.62 34.64
N GLY A 21 -30.14 27.12 33.73
CA GLY A 21 -31.37 26.41 34.02
C GLY A 21 -31.13 24.98 34.50
N LYS A 22 -30.54 24.81 35.68
CA LYS A 22 -30.31 23.49 36.31
C LYS A 22 -31.60 22.70 36.66
N THR A 23 -32.80 23.27 36.48
CA THR A 23 -34.01 22.77 37.15
C THR A 23 -35.28 22.61 36.33
N ILE A 24 -35.39 23.12 35.09
CA ILE A 24 -36.71 23.20 34.42
C ILE A 24 -36.97 22.02 33.47
N LEU A 25 -35.93 21.45 32.85
CA LEU A 25 -36.04 20.28 31.96
C LEU A 25 -35.31 19.09 32.63
N SER A 26 -35.82 18.64 33.77
CA SER A 26 -35.29 17.47 34.50
C SER A 26 -35.63 16.13 33.83
N SER A 27 -35.59 16.09 32.50
CA SER A 27 -35.61 14.84 31.75
C SER A 27 -34.22 14.23 31.82
N GLU A 28 -34.13 12.99 32.29
CA GLU A 28 -32.91 12.19 32.19
C GLU A 28 -32.47 12.13 30.72
N LEU A 29 -31.21 12.45 30.45
CA LEU A 29 -30.64 12.37 29.11
C LEU A 29 -30.66 10.91 28.68
N ASN A 30 -31.48 10.57 27.67
CA ASN A 30 -31.39 9.26 27.04
C ASN A 30 -30.26 9.31 26.01
N VAL A 31 -29.02 9.04 26.42
CA VAL A 31 -27.82 9.12 25.57
C VAL A 31 -27.98 8.34 24.25
N ASN A 32 -28.82 7.29 24.23
CA ASN A 32 -29.10 6.48 23.05
C ASN A 32 -29.83 7.22 21.92
N THR A 33 -30.33 8.44 22.12
CA THR A 33 -30.91 9.26 21.03
C THR A 33 -29.86 9.86 20.10
N TYR A 34 -28.58 9.84 20.48
CA TYR A 34 -27.49 10.31 19.62
C TYR A 34 -26.83 9.16 18.86
N PRO A 35 -26.36 9.38 17.62
CA PRO A 35 -25.46 8.45 16.97
C PRO A 35 -24.19 8.20 17.81
N ASN A 36 -23.75 6.95 17.88
CA ASN A 36 -22.59 6.54 18.70
C ASN A 36 -21.33 7.37 18.43
N ILE A 37 -21.12 7.79 17.17
CA ILE A 37 -20.00 8.65 16.77
C ILE A 37 -20.02 9.96 17.55
N LEU A 38 -21.18 10.61 17.67
CA LEU A 38 -21.30 11.88 18.39
C LEU A 38 -21.09 11.70 19.90
N GLN A 39 -21.57 10.56 20.45
CA GLN A 39 -21.36 10.22 21.85
C GLN A 39 -19.87 10.02 22.21
N SER A 40 -19.07 9.53 21.26
CA SER A 40 -17.63 9.33 21.46
C SER A 40 -16.79 10.62 21.44
N ILE A 41 -17.35 11.71 20.91
CA ILE A 41 -16.62 12.96 20.66
C ILE A 41 -17.02 14.05 21.65
N TYR A 42 -18.31 14.16 21.94
CA TYR A 42 -18.85 15.22 22.77
C TYR A 42 -18.98 14.80 24.22
N SER A 43 -18.72 15.74 25.13
CA SER A 43 -19.00 15.52 26.56
C SER A 43 -20.50 15.38 26.80
N GLU A 44 -20.85 14.66 27.88
CA GLU A 44 -22.24 14.50 28.31
C GLU A 44 -22.94 15.86 28.51
N ASP A 45 -22.22 16.85 29.06
CA ASP A 45 -22.73 18.22 29.21
C ASP A 45 -23.08 18.87 27.87
N SER A 46 -22.24 18.69 26.83
CA SER A 46 -22.54 19.23 25.51
C SER A 46 -23.74 18.54 24.87
N LEU A 47 -23.87 17.22 25.02
CA LEU A 47 -25.01 16.48 24.50
C LEU A 47 -26.29 16.86 25.24
N LYS A 48 -26.20 17.05 26.57
CA LYS A 48 -27.33 17.49 27.39
C LYS A 48 -27.83 18.88 27.02
N LEU A 49 -26.91 19.81 26.69
CA LEU A 49 -27.29 21.14 26.22
C LEU A 49 -28.05 21.09 24.88
N ASP A 50 -27.56 20.32 23.92
CA ASP A 50 -28.24 20.12 22.64
C ASP A 50 -29.59 19.40 22.82
N PHE A 51 -29.66 18.40 23.68
CA PHE A 51 -30.90 17.72 24.01
C PHE A 51 -31.94 18.67 24.61
N ASN A 52 -31.56 19.48 25.59
CA ASN A 52 -32.45 20.47 26.19
C ASN A 52 -32.90 21.52 25.16
N LEU A 53 -31.99 21.98 24.29
CA LEU A 53 -32.34 22.88 23.20
C LEU A 53 -33.33 22.23 22.23
N SER A 54 -33.15 20.95 21.90
CA SER A 54 -34.06 20.21 21.03
C SER A 54 -35.48 20.11 21.62
N ILE A 55 -35.60 19.96 22.96
CA ILE A 55 -36.90 19.99 23.65
C ILE A 55 -37.54 21.37 23.53
N VAL A 56 -36.77 22.44 23.77
CA VAL A 56 -37.27 23.81 23.62
C VAL A 56 -37.77 24.06 22.20
N LEU A 57 -36.99 23.66 21.20
CA LEU A 57 -37.37 23.80 19.79
C LEU A 57 -38.64 22.99 19.45
N THR A 58 -38.80 21.82 20.05
CA THR A 58 -40.00 20.98 19.90
C THR A 58 -41.23 21.66 20.52
N ILE A 59 -41.11 22.20 21.74
CA ILE A 59 -42.18 22.93 22.44
C ILE A 59 -42.64 24.15 21.64
N PHE A 60 -41.70 24.89 21.06
CA PHE A 60 -41.96 26.10 20.28
C PHE A 60 -42.06 25.87 18.76
N SER A 61 -42.23 24.62 18.33
CA SER A 61 -42.24 24.22 16.91
C SER A 61 -43.33 24.90 16.06
N GLU A 62 -44.43 25.34 16.67
CA GLU A 62 -45.52 26.07 16.01
C GLU A 62 -45.15 27.53 15.66
N ILE A 63 -44.20 28.12 16.37
CA ILE A 63 -43.76 29.52 16.16
C ILE A 63 -42.34 29.62 15.62
N LEU A 64 -41.74 28.47 15.26
CA LEU A 64 -40.37 28.32 14.82
C LEU A 64 -40.24 28.68 13.33
N ASP A 65 -39.31 29.56 12.99
CA ASP A 65 -38.85 29.78 11.61
C ASP A 65 -37.55 28.98 11.39
N PRO A 66 -37.59 27.87 10.63
CA PRO A 66 -36.43 27.00 10.43
C PRO A 66 -35.25 27.70 9.78
N ASP A 67 -35.48 28.61 8.84
CA ASP A 67 -34.39 29.30 8.16
C ASP A 67 -33.68 30.26 9.13
N ALA A 68 -34.45 31.01 9.92
CA ALA A 68 -33.91 31.89 10.94
C ALA A 68 -33.17 31.09 12.04
N ILE A 69 -33.73 29.97 12.49
CA ILE A 69 -33.13 29.16 13.56
C ILE A 69 -31.88 28.42 13.08
N LEU A 70 -31.86 27.81 11.88
CA LEU A 70 -30.65 27.17 11.35
C LEU A 70 -29.49 28.16 11.28
N LYS A 71 -29.73 29.37 10.76
CA LYS A 71 -28.72 30.45 10.73
C LYS A 71 -28.24 30.84 12.12
N CYS A 72 -29.11 30.78 13.13
CA CYS A 72 -28.72 31.06 14.50
C CYS A 72 -27.91 29.91 15.11
N LEU A 73 -28.28 28.65 14.87
CA LEU A 73 -27.60 27.48 15.45
C LEU A 73 -26.11 27.46 15.13
N ASP A 74 -25.73 27.85 13.92
CA ASP A 74 -24.32 27.95 13.51
C ASP A 74 -23.56 29.08 14.23
N LEU A 75 -24.27 30.10 14.72
CA LEU A 75 -23.70 31.22 15.47
C LEU A 75 -23.66 30.96 16.99
N LEU A 76 -24.39 29.96 17.48
CA LEU A 76 -24.38 29.60 18.89
C LEU A 76 -23.06 28.87 19.21
N SER A 77 -22.49 29.16 20.37
CA SER A 77 -21.24 28.54 20.84
C SER A 77 -21.41 27.10 21.34
N PHE A 78 -22.36 26.35 20.78
CA PHE A 78 -22.59 24.95 21.10
C PHE A 78 -21.58 24.05 20.38
N GLN A 79 -21.04 23.07 21.09
CA GLN A 79 -20.13 22.10 20.47
C GLN A 79 -20.92 21.10 19.61
N CYS A 80 -22.03 20.58 20.14
CA CYS A 80 -22.99 19.73 19.45
C CYS A 80 -24.32 20.48 19.22
N ILE A 81 -24.91 20.32 18.04
CA ILE A 81 -26.23 20.88 17.68
C ILE A 81 -27.10 19.85 16.94
N TYR A 82 -26.77 18.56 17.01
CA TYR A 82 -27.32 17.53 16.14
C TYR A 82 -28.83 17.32 16.33
N LEU A 83 -29.31 17.13 17.56
CA LEU A 83 -30.73 16.92 17.80
C LEU A 83 -31.52 18.19 17.54
N SER A 84 -31.01 19.34 17.96
CA SER A 84 -31.63 20.64 17.68
C SER A 84 -31.79 20.86 16.17
N TRP A 85 -30.75 20.56 15.40
CA TRP A 85 -30.78 20.61 13.94
C TRP A 85 -31.79 19.61 13.36
N CYS A 86 -31.83 18.38 13.89
CA CYS A 86 -32.79 17.36 13.45
C CYS A 86 -34.25 17.78 13.67
N VAL A 87 -34.57 18.40 14.81
CA VAL A 87 -35.91 18.93 15.13
C VAL A 87 -36.32 20.00 14.12
N VAL A 88 -35.43 20.94 13.81
CA VAL A 88 -35.70 22.00 12.84
C VAL A 88 -36.00 21.43 11.46
N LEU A 89 -35.24 20.43 11.01
CA LEU A 89 -35.49 19.78 9.72
C LEU A 89 -36.75 18.92 9.70
N ASN A 90 -37.03 18.14 10.75
CA ASN A 90 -38.27 17.36 10.86
C ASN A 90 -39.49 18.28 10.75
N ARG A 91 -39.45 19.42 11.45
CA ARG A 91 -40.54 20.39 11.43
C ARG A 91 -40.78 20.98 10.05
N PHE A 92 -39.71 21.21 9.29
CA PHE A 92 -39.82 21.65 7.90
C PHE A 92 -40.43 20.55 7.00
N GLN A 93 -40.02 19.29 7.18
CA GLN A 93 -40.50 18.13 6.42
C GLN A 93 -41.99 17.83 6.65
N GLU A 94 -42.51 18.08 7.86
CA GLU A 94 -43.93 17.90 8.20
C GLU A 94 -44.88 18.88 7.47
N GLY A 95 -44.36 19.81 6.67
CA GLY A 95 -45.16 20.60 5.73
C GLY A 95 -45.84 21.84 6.34
N THR A 96 -45.47 22.22 7.56
CA THR A 96 -46.03 23.42 8.22
C THR A 96 -45.57 24.73 7.58
N LEU A 97 -44.50 24.69 6.78
CA LEU A 97 -43.91 25.88 6.16
C LEU A 97 -43.92 25.72 4.65
N ARG A 98 -44.93 26.33 4.02
CA ARG A 98 -44.95 26.53 2.58
C ARG A 98 -43.94 27.63 2.27
N HIS A 99 -42.75 27.25 1.81
CA HIS A 99 -41.90 28.23 1.15
C HIS A 99 -42.60 28.62 -0.17
N VAL A 100 -43.17 29.82 -0.19
CA VAL A 100 -43.65 30.43 -1.42
C VAL A 100 -42.42 31.06 -2.05
N THR A 101 -41.82 30.38 -3.04
CA THR A 101 -40.83 31.01 -3.92
C THR A 101 -41.47 32.31 -4.43
N PRO A 102 -40.84 33.48 -4.19
CA PRO A 102 -41.35 34.72 -4.77
C PRO A 102 -41.45 34.49 -6.27
N SER A 103 -42.65 34.67 -6.81
CA SER A 103 -43.00 34.34 -8.18
C SER A 103 -42.10 35.10 -9.15
N SER A 104 -40.96 34.51 -9.53
CA SER A 104 -40.23 34.90 -10.71
C SER A 104 -40.93 34.23 -11.88
N GLU A 105 -41.34 35.05 -12.84
CA GLU A 105 -41.98 34.59 -14.06
C GLU A 105 -41.03 33.63 -14.81
N ASN A 106 -41.38 32.34 -14.85
CA ASN A 106 -40.81 31.31 -15.74
C ASN A 106 -39.31 30.96 -15.64
N GLY A 107 -38.62 31.31 -14.55
CA GLY A 107 -37.23 30.87 -14.32
C GLY A 107 -37.16 29.61 -13.45
N ASN A 108 -36.40 28.59 -13.87
CA ASN A 108 -35.97 27.52 -12.97
C ASN A 108 -35.17 28.17 -11.81
N VAL A 109 -35.70 28.15 -10.59
CA VAL A 109 -35.01 28.67 -9.40
C VAL A 109 -33.76 27.82 -9.17
N GLU A 110 -32.59 28.44 -9.29
CA GLU A 110 -31.31 27.77 -9.05
C GLU A 110 -31.19 27.33 -7.58
N CYS A 111 -30.42 26.27 -7.34
CA CYS A 111 -30.24 25.71 -5.99
C CYS A 111 -29.61 26.70 -5.01
N THR A 112 -28.85 27.67 -5.54
CA THR A 112 -28.21 28.79 -4.82
C THR A 112 -29.22 29.71 -4.12
N GLU A 113 -30.44 29.78 -4.64
CA GLU A 113 -31.50 30.65 -4.11
C GLU A 113 -32.41 29.93 -3.10
N TRP A 114 -32.20 28.63 -2.88
CA TRP A 114 -33.06 27.85 -1.98
C TRP A 114 -32.75 28.19 -0.52
N PRO A 115 -33.79 28.38 0.32
CA PRO A 115 -33.58 28.53 1.75
C PRO A 115 -32.94 27.26 2.33
N ALA A 116 -32.11 27.41 3.35
CA ALA A 116 -31.30 26.30 3.88
C ALA A 116 -32.14 25.05 4.25
N PRO A 117 -33.32 25.16 4.90
CA PRO A 117 -34.16 23.99 5.17
C PRO A 117 -34.61 23.22 3.91
N LEU A 118 -34.95 23.94 2.82
CA LEU A 118 -35.38 23.33 1.56
C LEU A 118 -34.22 22.59 0.91
N LEU A 119 -33.06 23.24 0.84
CA LEU A 119 -31.83 22.68 0.31
C LEU A 119 -31.42 21.41 1.05
N LEU A 120 -31.36 21.45 2.38
CA LEU A 120 -30.98 20.30 3.20
C LEU A 120 -31.99 19.15 3.07
N ASN A 121 -33.29 19.47 2.96
CA ASN A 121 -34.30 18.45 2.70
C ASN A 121 -34.13 17.81 1.31
N ALA A 122 -33.83 18.59 0.27
CA ALA A 122 -33.58 18.06 -1.07
C ALA A 122 -32.32 17.17 -1.11
N ILE A 123 -31.26 17.56 -0.40
CA ILE A 123 -30.04 16.75 -0.23
C ILE A 123 -30.37 15.44 0.52
N PHE A 124 -31.13 15.51 1.61
CA PHE A 124 -31.57 14.32 2.36
C PHE A 124 -32.35 13.34 1.48
N LEU A 125 -33.32 13.84 0.72
CA LEU A 125 -34.11 13.02 -0.22
C LEU A 125 -33.23 12.42 -1.32
N SER A 126 -32.27 13.18 -1.83
CA SER A 126 -31.35 12.70 -2.86
C SER A 126 -30.44 11.60 -2.31
N PHE A 127 -29.96 11.70 -1.07
CA PHE A 127 -29.22 10.61 -0.42
C PHE A 127 -30.09 9.38 -0.17
N ARG A 128 -31.35 9.55 0.23
CA ARG A 128 -32.30 8.44 0.38
C ARG A 128 -32.48 7.66 -0.93
N LEU A 129 -32.43 8.35 -2.06
CA LEU A 129 -32.45 7.80 -3.43
C LEU A 129 -31.07 7.40 -3.97
N GLU A 130 -30.02 7.46 -3.15
CA GLU A 130 -28.62 7.16 -3.51
C GLU A 130 -28.03 8.03 -4.63
N GLN A 131 -28.59 9.21 -4.85
CA GLN A 131 -28.17 10.13 -5.90
C GLN A 131 -27.02 11.03 -5.44
N VAL A 132 -25.85 10.43 -5.19
CA VAL A 132 -24.67 11.15 -4.68
C VAL A 132 -24.25 12.32 -5.59
N ASP A 133 -24.39 12.20 -6.92
CA ASP A 133 -24.08 13.30 -7.86
C ASP A 133 -24.99 14.51 -7.68
N ALA A 134 -26.29 14.27 -7.50
CA ALA A 134 -27.25 15.33 -7.29
C ALA A 134 -27.00 16.02 -5.96
N CYS A 135 -26.78 15.24 -4.89
CA CYS A 135 -26.40 15.77 -3.58
C CYS A 135 -25.15 16.64 -3.66
N PHE A 136 -24.10 16.15 -4.34
CA PHE A 136 -22.84 16.87 -4.48
C PHE A 136 -23.01 18.20 -5.20
N ARG A 137 -23.75 18.25 -6.31
CA ARG A 137 -24.03 19.51 -7.01
C ARG A 137 -24.81 20.50 -6.14
N MET A 138 -25.91 20.05 -5.53
CA MET A 138 -26.75 20.92 -4.69
C MET A 138 -25.98 21.46 -3.48
N ALA A 139 -25.19 20.61 -2.83
CA ALA A 139 -24.38 21.02 -1.68
C ALA A 139 -23.28 22.03 -2.07
N MET A 140 -22.64 21.85 -3.23
CA MET A 140 -21.64 22.79 -3.73
C MET A 140 -22.25 24.13 -4.13
N GLU A 141 -23.37 24.10 -4.85
CA GLU A 141 -24.10 25.31 -5.27
C GLU A 141 -24.65 26.08 -4.05
N GLY A 142 -25.17 25.36 -3.05
CA GLY A 142 -25.70 25.97 -1.83
C GLY A 142 -24.68 26.14 -0.69
N CYS A 143 -23.38 25.99 -0.96
CA CYS A 143 -22.30 26.16 0.02
C CYS A 143 -22.49 25.37 1.34
N VAL A 144 -23.03 24.15 1.26
CA VAL A 144 -23.28 23.31 2.42
C VAL A 144 -21.97 22.67 2.90
N SER A 145 -21.62 22.89 4.16
CA SER A 145 -20.40 22.33 4.74
C SER A 145 -20.47 20.79 4.84
N LEU A 146 -19.30 20.15 4.73
CA LEU A 146 -19.21 18.69 4.81
C LEU A 146 -19.63 18.14 6.18
N ARG A 147 -19.53 18.94 7.26
CA ARG A 147 -20.09 18.61 8.59
C ARG A 147 -21.61 18.44 8.53
N ILE A 148 -22.31 19.32 7.83
CA ILE A 148 -23.78 19.23 7.69
C ILE A 148 -24.18 18.06 6.80
N ILE A 149 -23.38 17.74 5.78
CA ILE A 149 -23.56 16.50 4.99
C ILE A 149 -23.41 15.26 5.87
N SER A 150 -22.40 15.24 6.74
CA SER A 150 -22.19 14.19 7.74
C SER A 150 -23.41 14.04 8.66
N TYR A 151 -23.94 15.13 9.24
CA TYR A 151 -25.18 15.09 10.03
C TYR A 151 -26.40 14.60 9.25
N THR A 152 -26.52 15.00 7.98
CA THR A 152 -27.62 14.56 7.11
C THR A 152 -27.59 13.04 6.90
N LEU A 153 -26.41 12.45 6.77
CA LEU A 153 -26.24 11.00 6.60
C LEU A 153 -26.41 10.21 7.91
N LEU A 154 -26.03 10.79 9.06
CA LEU A 154 -26.36 10.22 10.37
C LEU A 154 -27.88 10.19 10.58
N LYS A 155 -28.57 11.30 10.31
CA LYS A 155 -30.04 11.38 10.34
C LYS A 155 -30.69 10.40 9.37
N LEU A 156 -30.08 10.19 8.20
CA LEU A 156 -30.57 9.21 7.23
C LEU A 156 -30.47 7.78 7.77
N ALA A 157 -29.41 7.43 8.51
CA ALA A 157 -29.29 6.12 9.13
C ALA A 157 -30.44 5.87 10.13
N ASP A 158 -30.72 6.84 10.99
CA ASP A 158 -31.83 6.78 11.95
C ASP A 158 -33.18 6.60 11.21
N HIS A 159 -33.42 7.37 10.14
CA HIS A 159 -34.63 7.26 9.34
C HIS A 159 -34.76 5.90 8.61
N LEU A 160 -33.65 5.33 8.13
CA LEU A 160 -33.66 4.01 7.50
C LEU A 160 -34.01 2.91 8.52
N GLU A 161 -33.52 3.02 9.75
CA GLU A 161 -33.89 2.12 10.85
C GLU A 161 -35.39 2.22 11.17
N GLU A 162 -35.93 3.43 11.31
CA GLU A 162 -37.36 3.69 11.53
C GLU A 162 -38.26 3.12 10.41
N THR A 163 -37.76 3.08 9.18
CA THR A 163 -38.49 2.56 8.02
C THR A 163 -38.34 1.07 7.79
N GLY A 164 -37.69 0.35 8.73
CA GLY A 164 -37.64 -1.11 8.78
C GLY A 164 -36.32 -1.76 8.36
N MET A 165 -35.28 -0.97 8.07
CA MET A 165 -33.93 -1.51 7.84
C MET A 165 -33.27 -1.88 9.16
N THR A 166 -32.40 -2.89 9.18
CA THR A 166 -31.62 -3.16 10.40
C THR A 166 -30.62 -2.03 10.65
N LYS A 167 -30.31 -1.73 11.91
CA LYS A 167 -29.33 -0.70 12.29
C LYS A 167 -27.99 -0.87 11.54
N THR A 168 -27.50 -2.10 11.42
CA THR A 168 -26.24 -2.39 10.71
C THR A 168 -26.31 -2.07 9.22
N GLU A 169 -27.41 -2.43 8.55
CA GLU A 169 -27.61 -2.14 7.12
C GLU A 169 -27.79 -0.64 6.88
N ALA A 170 -28.53 0.05 7.77
CA ALA A 170 -28.76 1.49 7.70
C ALA A 170 -27.44 2.26 7.81
N VAL A 171 -26.60 1.92 8.80
CA VAL A 171 -25.27 2.50 8.97
C VAL A 171 -24.37 2.19 7.77
N GLU A 172 -24.30 0.93 7.31
CA GLU A 172 -23.49 0.56 6.13
C GLU A 172 -23.91 1.34 4.88
N ARG A 173 -25.22 1.57 4.69
CA ARG A 173 -25.74 2.36 3.56
C ARG A 173 -25.33 3.83 3.67
N SER A 174 -25.49 4.45 4.83
CA SER A 174 -25.05 5.83 5.06
C SER A 174 -23.54 5.99 4.91
N ASP A 175 -22.74 5.03 5.38
CA ASP A 175 -21.28 5.03 5.24
C ASP A 175 -20.85 5.00 3.77
N LYS A 176 -21.49 4.16 2.94
CA LYS A 176 -21.23 4.13 1.48
C LYS A 176 -21.54 5.47 0.83
N LEU A 177 -22.63 6.12 1.22
CA LEU A 177 -23.02 7.43 0.69
C LEU A 177 -22.03 8.51 1.11
N LEU A 178 -21.54 8.50 2.36
CA LEU A 178 -20.54 9.44 2.84
C LEU A 178 -19.23 9.29 2.06
N LEU A 179 -18.69 8.07 1.99
CA LEU A 179 -17.44 7.80 1.29
C LEU A 179 -17.58 8.05 -0.22
N GLY A 180 -18.74 7.75 -0.81
CA GLY A 180 -19.06 8.10 -2.19
C GLY A 180 -19.06 9.61 -2.43
N TYR A 181 -19.65 10.39 -1.52
CA TYR A 181 -19.68 11.85 -1.60
C TYR A 181 -18.26 12.44 -1.49
N VAL A 182 -17.49 12.00 -0.50
CA VAL A 182 -16.11 12.47 -0.30
C VAL A 182 -15.18 12.06 -1.44
N SER A 183 -15.39 10.89 -2.05
CA SER A 183 -14.63 10.49 -3.25
C SER A 183 -14.85 11.47 -4.40
N LYS A 184 -16.08 11.94 -4.61
CA LYS A 184 -16.36 12.97 -5.62
C LYS A 184 -15.72 14.32 -5.30
N MET A 185 -15.68 14.70 -4.02
CA MET A 185 -14.92 15.89 -3.60
C MET A 185 -13.45 15.76 -3.99
N MET A 186 -12.83 14.60 -3.73
CA MET A 186 -11.43 14.35 -4.07
C MET A 186 -11.19 14.34 -5.59
N GLU A 187 -12.09 13.76 -6.38
CA GLU A 187 -12.03 13.78 -7.84
C GLU A 187 -12.07 15.21 -8.41
N LYS A 188 -12.72 16.14 -7.71
CA LYS A 188 -12.77 17.57 -8.02
C LYS A 188 -11.66 18.38 -7.37
N ASN A 189 -10.70 17.73 -6.71
CA ASN A 189 -9.61 18.37 -5.95
C ASN A 189 -10.10 19.37 -4.89
N LEU A 190 -11.27 19.12 -4.30
CA LEU A 190 -11.78 19.93 -3.20
C LEU A 190 -11.09 19.53 -1.88
N GLU A 191 -10.81 20.52 -1.05
CA GLU A 191 -10.22 20.30 0.26
C GLU A 191 -11.23 19.63 1.21
N ILE A 192 -10.74 18.66 1.99
CA ILE A 192 -11.50 17.98 3.04
C ILE A 192 -10.88 18.42 4.36
N ASP A 193 -11.64 19.21 5.12
CA ASP A 193 -11.22 19.67 6.44
C ASP A 193 -11.40 18.55 7.47
N LEU A 194 -10.30 17.86 7.77
CA LEU A 194 -10.27 16.82 8.80
C LEU A 194 -10.01 17.37 10.21
N GLN A 195 -9.92 18.70 10.40
CA GLN A 195 -9.83 19.30 11.74
C GLN A 195 -11.18 19.26 12.47
N ASP A 196 -12.29 19.15 11.74
CA ASP A 196 -13.59 18.86 12.33
C ASP A 196 -13.63 17.41 12.84
N LYS A 197 -13.52 17.27 14.17
CA LYS A 197 -13.50 15.97 14.86
C LYS A 197 -14.70 15.08 14.52
N VAL A 198 -15.89 15.66 14.30
CA VAL A 198 -17.09 14.87 13.96
C VAL A 198 -16.97 14.29 12.58
N LEU A 199 -16.59 15.13 11.62
CA LEU A 199 -16.40 14.69 10.25
C LEU A 199 -15.29 13.63 10.18
N GLN A 200 -14.17 13.90 10.84
CA GLN A 200 -13.03 13.00 10.92
C GLN A 200 -13.44 11.62 11.47
N ALA A 201 -14.09 11.58 12.65
CA ALA A 201 -14.53 10.35 13.27
C ALA A 201 -15.60 9.61 12.45
N HIS A 202 -16.53 10.32 11.80
CA HIS A 202 -17.53 9.70 10.92
C HIS A 202 -16.86 9.09 9.68
N LEU A 203 -15.91 9.79 9.06
CA LEU A 203 -15.16 9.24 7.92
C LEU A 203 -14.34 8.03 8.28
N GLU A 204 -13.67 8.04 9.43
CA GLU A 204 -12.92 6.89 9.92
C GLU A 204 -13.82 5.70 10.23
N SER A 205 -14.92 5.93 10.97
CA SER A 205 -15.91 4.90 11.26
C SER A 205 -16.48 4.29 9.97
N ALA A 206 -16.87 5.14 9.02
CA ALA A 206 -17.40 4.69 7.73
C ALA A 206 -16.35 3.90 6.93
N PHE A 207 -15.12 4.42 6.86
CA PHE A 207 -14.02 3.77 6.16
C PHE A 207 -13.72 2.38 6.74
N MET A 208 -13.67 2.27 8.06
CA MET A 208 -13.44 1.02 8.77
C MET A 208 -14.61 0.04 8.60
N ASN A 209 -15.85 0.49 8.70
CA ASN A 209 -17.03 -0.38 8.54
C ASN A 209 -17.08 -1.01 7.13
N ILE A 210 -16.75 -0.24 6.10
CA ILE A 210 -16.76 -0.72 4.71
C ILE A 210 -15.60 -1.66 4.37
N ASN A 211 -14.44 -1.48 4.99
CA ASN A 211 -13.23 -2.23 4.65
C ASN A 211 -12.89 -3.37 5.63
N SER A 212 -13.45 -3.35 6.84
CA SER A 212 -13.23 -4.41 7.86
C SER A 212 -13.76 -5.78 7.44
N LYS A 213 -14.70 -5.83 6.49
CA LYS A 213 -15.26 -7.08 5.94
C LYS A 213 -14.39 -7.74 4.85
N SER A 214 -13.16 -7.27 4.65
CA SER A 214 -12.25 -7.87 3.67
C SER A 214 -11.69 -9.20 4.19
N ASP A 215 -11.32 -10.12 3.28
CA ASP A 215 -10.60 -11.37 3.60
C ASP A 215 -9.14 -11.12 4.05
N TYR A 216 -8.87 -9.93 4.57
CA TYR A 216 -7.57 -9.47 4.98
C TYR A 216 -7.21 -10.06 6.33
N SER A 217 -6.47 -11.17 6.28
CA SER A 217 -5.94 -11.82 7.47
C SER A 217 -4.68 -11.11 7.96
N VAL A 218 -4.66 -10.76 9.25
CA VAL A 218 -3.50 -10.16 9.93
C VAL A 218 -2.94 -11.11 10.98
N CYS A 219 -1.63 -11.00 11.21
CA CYS A 219 -0.96 -11.59 12.35
C CYS A 219 -1.42 -10.90 13.65
N HIS A 220 -1.11 -11.48 14.81
CA HIS A 220 -1.36 -10.83 16.11
C HIS A 220 -0.64 -9.48 16.24
N CYS A 221 0.51 -9.30 15.57
CA CYS A 221 1.21 -8.03 15.48
C CYS A 221 0.63 -7.09 14.41
N PHE A 222 -0.57 -7.38 13.90
CA PHE A 222 -1.28 -6.64 12.84
C PHE A 222 -0.60 -6.63 11.47
N PHE A 223 0.50 -7.37 11.29
CA PHE A 223 1.18 -7.47 10.01
C PHE A 223 0.44 -8.43 9.05
N PRO A 224 0.40 -8.18 7.74
CA PRO A 224 -0.55 -8.84 6.84
C PRO A 224 -0.08 -10.25 6.50
N LEU A 225 -0.93 -11.26 6.64
CA LEU A 225 -0.55 -12.65 6.36
C LEU A 225 -0.54 -12.95 4.85
N PRO A 226 0.35 -13.87 4.39
CA PRO A 226 0.38 -14.31 3.00
C PRO A 226 -0.94 -14.95 2.54
N GLY A 227 -1.25 -14.82 1.24
CA GLY A 227 -2.49 -15.33 0.64
C GLY A 227 -3.59 -14.27 0.43
N SER A 228 -3.43 -13.09 1.06
CA SER A 228 -4.35 -11.94 0.89
C SER A 228 -4.02 -11.03 -0.29
N GLY A 229 -2.87 -11.24 -0.97
CA GLY A 229 -2.39 -10.39 -2.05
C GLY A 229 -2.29 -8.89 -1.66
N LEU A 230 -2.04 -8.03 -2.65
CA LEU A 230 -2.19 -6.59 -2.42
C LEU A 230 -3.70 -6.26 -2.45
N SER A 231 -4.36 -6.36 -1.29
CA SER A 231 -5.76 -5.99 -1.15
C SER A 231 -5.90 -4.47 -1.14
N ASN A 232 -6.53 -3.90 -2.16
CA ASN A 232 -6.85 -2.47 -2.17
C ASN A 232 -8.11 -2.22 -1.33
N ALA A 233 -8.02 -1.27 -0.39
CA ALA A 233 -9.21 -0.79 0.30
C ALA A 233 -10.20 -0.16 -0.70
N LYS A 234 -11.50 -0.40 -0.48
CA LYS A 234 -12.55 0.44 -1.06
C LYS A 234 -12.31 1.87 -0.55
N TYR A 235 -12.37 2.82 -1.47
CA TYR A 235 -12.07 4.23 -1.19
C TYR A 235 -10.62 4.47 -0.72
N ASN A 236 -9.64 3.77 -1.33
CA ASN A 236 -8.20 3.87 -1.00
C ASN A 236 -7.68 5.32 -0.89
N ALA A 237 -8.15 6.23 -1.76
CA ALA A 237 -7.75 7.64 -1.71
C ALA A 237 -8.13 8.31 -0.38
N ILE A 238 -9.32 8.02 0.15
CA ILE A 238 -9.78 8.53 1.46
C ILE A 238 -8.90 7.95 2.57
N GLY A 239 -8.63 6.64 2.55
CA GLY A 239 -7.72 6.00 3.51
C GLY A 239 -6.34 6.64 3.55
N LYS A 240 -5.74 6.91 2.37
CA LYS A 240 -4.47 7.63 2.27
C LYS A 240 -4.56 9.04 2.85
N LYS A 241 -5.64 9.77 2.59
CA LYS A 241 -5.85 11.14 3.12
C LYS A 241 -5.96 11.14 4.64
N LEU A 242 -6.67 10.17 5.24
CA LEU A 242 -6.76 10.00 6.69
C LEU A 242 -5.39 9.68 7.31
N ILE A 243 -4.62 8.77 6.71
CA ILE A 243 -3.26 8.45 7.19
C ILE A 243 -2.35 9.69 7.07
N THR A 244 -2.40 10.43 5.96
CA THR A 244 -1.64 11.69 5.80
C THR A 244 -1.96 12.65 6.94
N PHE A 245 -3.24 12.86 7.23
CA PHE A 245 -3.68 13.77 8.30
C PHE A 245 -3.08 13.39 9.65
N TYR A 246 -3.12 12.11 10.01
CA TYR A 246 -2.51 11.64 11.26
C TYR A 246 -0.99 11.76 11.28
N TRP A 247 -0.32 11.57 10.15
CA TRP A 247 1.12 11.84 10.02
C TRP A 247 1.47 13.30 10.19
N GLU A 248 0.68 14.22 9.65
CA GLU A 248 0.86 15.65 9.83
C GLU A 248 0.69 16.03 11.31
N LEU A 249 -0.35 15.53 11.97
CA LEU A 249 -0.57 15.75 13.42
C LEU A 249 0.58 15.19 14.26
N TYR A 250 1.02 13.97 13.97
CA TYR A 250 2.16 13.35 14.65
C TYR A 250 3.43 14.19 14.49
N THR A 251 3.73 14.61 13.26
CA THR A 251 4.94 15.39 12.95
C THR A 251 4.91 16.78 13.59
N GLN A 252 3.75 17.44 13.63
CA GLN A 252 3.58 18.74 14.30
C GLN A 252 3.80 18.66 15.81
N LYS A 253 3.40 17.53 16.43
CA LYS A 253 3.53 17.31 17.88
C LYS A 253 4.93 16.83 18.28
N VAL A 254 5.69 16.23 17.36
CA VAL A 254 7.08 15.81 17.55
C VAL A 254 8.02 16.64 16.65
N PRO A 255 8.16 17.96 16.89
CA PRO A 255 8.85 18.88 15.97
C PRO A 255 10.37 18.70 15.89
N ASN A 256 10.97 17.95 16.82
CA ASN A 256 12.38 17.58 16.79
C ASN A 256 12.42 16.07 16.84
N GLY A 257 12.76 15.42 15.72
CA GLY A 257 12.91 13.96 15.66
C GLY A 257 13.67 13.45 16.88
N VAL A 258 12.94 12.92 17.84
CA VAL A 258 13.53 12.29 19.02
C VAL A 258 14.30 11.11 18.45
N LYS A 259 15.63 11.14 18.60
CA LYS A 259 16.44 9.94 18.41
C LYS A 259 15.81 8.85 19.29
N PRO A 260 15.40 7.69 18.75
CA PRO A 260 14.73 6.62 19.49
C PRO A 260 15.71 5.91 20.44
N ASP A 261 16.23 6.60 21.46
CA ASP A 261 17.17 6.03 22.43
C ASP A 261 16.53 5.78 23.81
N LEU A 262 15.19 5.83 23.93
CA LEU A 262 14.52 5.70 25.23
C LEU A 262 13.42 4.63 25.24
N LEU A 263 13.72 3.36 24.94
CA LEU A 263 12.91 2.20 25.35
C LEU A 263 13.70 0.87 25.42
N LEU A 264 14.97 0.88 25.85
CA LEU A 264 15.72 -0.37 26.12
C LEU A 264 16.35 -0.37 27.51
N SER A 265 15.61 -0.92 28.48
CA SER A 265 16.20 -1.67 29.59
C SER A 265 15.16 -2.64 30.12
N HIS A 266 15.28 -3.93 29.78
CA HIS A 266 15.48 -4.96 30.79
C HIS A 266 15.86 -6.29 30.14
N ASP A 267 16.89 -6.88 30.73
CA ASP A 267 17.41 -8.21 30.50
C ASP A 267 16.33 -9.29 30.60
N SER A 268 16.36 -10.23 29.66
CA SER A 268 16.48 -11.65 30.04
C SER A 268 17.07 -12.43 28.88
N ASP A 269 18.08 -13.22 29.25
CA ASP A 269 18.88 -14.10 28.41
C ASP A 269 18.05 -15.15 27.65
N ASP A 270 18.70 -15.66 26.61
CA ASP A 270 18.34 -16.82 25.77
C ASP A 270 17.35 -16.62 24.60
N SER A 271 17.82 -15.89 23.58
CA SER A 271 17.75 -16.38 22.19
C SER A 271 18.83 -15.75 21.31
N LYS A 272 19.98 -16.44 21.22
CA LYS A 272 21.07 -16.05 20.31
C LYS A 272 20.64 -16.34 18.87
N PHE A 273 20.21 -15.31 18.13
CA PHE A 273 20.56 -14.99 16.73
C PHE A 273 19.69 -13.83 16.20
N TYR A 274 19.92 -12.61 16.69
CA TYR A 274 19.43 -11.38 16.04
C TYR A 274 20.51 -10.30 16.12
N HIS A 275 21.57 -10.44 15.32
CA HIS A 275 22.53 -9.36 15.07
C HIS A 275 23.04 -9.43 13.63
N SER A 276 22.32 -8.79 12.70
CA SER A 276 22.95 -7.95 11.68
C SER A 276 21.91 -6.96 11.12
N SER A 277 21.96 -5.74 11.65
CA SER A 277 21.47 -4.49 11.06
C SER A 277 21.60 -3.41 12.14
N LYS A 278 22.36 -2.36 11.83
CA LYS A 278 22.76 -1.30 12.77
C LYS A 278 21.72 -0.18 12.92
N ASP A 279 20.49 -0.33 12.42
CA ASP A 279 19.46 0.71 12.52
C ASP A 279 18.54 0.47 13.71
N LYS A 280 18.87 1.12 14.83
CA LYS A 280 18.11 1.10 16.09
C LYS A 280 16.73 1.78 16.03
N ASN A 281 16.36 2.37 14.89
CA ASN A 281 15.14 3.19 14.76
C ASN A 281 13.90 2.40 14.29
N ASP A 282 14.09 1.21 13.70
CA ASP A 282 12.99 0.44 13.07
C ASP A 282 12.18 -0.41 14.06
N ILE A 283 12.72 -0.60 15.27
CA ILE A 283 12.11 -1.42 16.31
C ILE A 283 10.91 -0.71 16.94
N MET A 284 10.77 0.62 16.78
CA MET A 284 9.75 1.40 17.48
C MET A 284 8.30 1.11 17.02
N PHE A 285 8.07 0.91 15.71
CA PHE A 285 6.74 0.60 15.18
C PHE A 285 6.27 -0.81 15.59
N LEU A 286 7.18 -1.78 15.64
CA LEU A 286 6.89 -3.15 16.10
C LEU A 286 6.84 -3.26 17.62
N GLN A 287 7.68 -2.54 18.36
CA GLN A 287 7.57 -2.43 19.81
C GLN A 287 6.26 -1.75 20.22
N PHE A 288 5.77 -0.77 19.45
CA PHE A 288 4.42 -0.24 19.66
C PHE A 288 3.35 -1.33 19.46
N LEU A 289 3.49 -2.16 18.42
CA LEU A 289 2.58 -3.27 18.17
C LEU A 289 2.62 -4.34 19.27
N GLN A 290 3.80 -4.62 19.84
CA GLN A 290 4.00 -5.61 20.91
C GLN A 290 3.65 -5.08 22.31
N LYS A 291 3.93 -3.81 22.60
CA LYS A 291 3.78 -3.22 23.94
C LYS A 291 2.32 -2.89 24.29
N ASN A 292 1.42 -2.79 23.31
CA ASN A 292 -0.01 -2.61 23.57
C ASN A 292 -0.71 -3.85 24.19
N GLU A 293 -0.04 -5.00 24.29
CA GLU A 293 -0.51 -6.13 25.12
C GLU A 293 0.04 -6.09 26.56
N LEU A 294 1.03 -5.24 26.84
CA LEU A 294 1.78 -5.21 28.12
C LEU A 294 2.09 -3.78 28.57
N ILE A 295 1.10 -3.01 29.05
CA ILE A 295 1.40 -1.86 29.93
C ILE A 295 0.47 -1.85 31.14
N GLY A 296 1.03 -2.29 32.27
CA GLY A 296 0.79 -1.71 33.58
C GLY A 296 1.82 -0.60 33.86
N ASN A 297 1.29 0.57 34.22
CA ASN A 297 1.81 1.73 34.97
C ASN A 297 3.18 2.39 34.71
N ASP A 298 3.09 3.73 34.74
CA ASP A 298 4.11 4.75 35.05
C ASP A 298 5.07 5.22 33.95
N THR A 299 4.51 5.84 32.91
CA THR A 299 5.10 6.98 32.14
C THR A 299 4.01 7.56 31.20
N GLN A 300 2.97 8.17 31.77
CA GLN A 300 1.62 8.13 31.15
C GLN A 300 1.19 9.29 30.22
N HIS A 301 1.82 10.47 30.18
CA HIS A 301 1.15 11.63 29.53
C HIS A 301 1.71 12.09 28.17
N LEU A 302 3.02 11.97 27.89
CA LEU A 302 3.57 12.20 26.53
C LEU A 302 3.49 10.93 25.65
N SER A 303 3.68 9.75 26.24
CA SER A 303 3.54 8.47 25.53
C SER A 303 2.11 8.22 25.04
N MET A 304 1.09 8.71 25.75
CA MET A 304 -0.32 8.54 25.38
C MET A 304 -0.72 9.29 24.10
N LEU A 305 -0.33 10.55 23.94
CA LEU A 305 -0.70 11.34 22.75
C LEU A 305 0.08 10.91 21.50
N GLU A 306 1.35 10.55 21.65
CA GLU A 306 2.14 9.93 20.57
C GLU A 306 1.55 8.56 20.18
N SER A 307 0.97 7.83 21.15
CA SER A 307 0.30 6.54 20.88
C SER A 307 -0.98 6.67 20.06
N GLU A 308 -1.73 7.76 20.19
CA GLU A 308 -3.10 7.83 19.64
C GLU A 308 -3.11 8.00 18.12
N TYR A 309 -2.29 8.91 17.58
CA TYR A 309 -2.20 9.09 16.12
C TYR A 309 -1.61 7.86 15.43
N LEU A 310 -0.58 7.26 16.03
CA LEU A 310 0.01 6.00 15.55
C LEU A 310 -1.00 4.85 15.59
N LYS A 311 -1.77 4.75 16.67
CA LYS A 311 -2.86 3.77 16.80
C LYS A 311 -3.90 3.94 15.69
N ASN A 312 -4.29 5.17 15.37
CA ASN A 312 -5.28 5.42 14.33
C ASN A 312 -4.74 5.08 12.93
N ILE A 313 -3.47 5.39 12.65
CA ILE A 313 -2.80 4.97 11.41
C ILE A 313 -2.77 3.45 11.31
N LEU A 314 -2.40 2.77 12.39
CA LEU A 314 -2.37 1.32 12.43
C LEU A 314 -3.75 0.72 12.19
N GLN A 315 -4.78 1.24 12.84
CA GLN A 315 -6.15 0.79 12.64
C GLN A 315 -6.59 0.94 11.17
N LEU A 316 -6.22 2.04 10.50
CA LEU A 316 -6.47 2.24 9.07
C LEU A 316 -5.65 1.29 8.18
N CYS A 317 -4.43 0.94 8.58
CA CYS A 317 -3.60 -0.02 7.85
C CYS A 317 -4.05 -1.48 8.05
N CYS A 318 -4.78 -1.77 9.13
CA CYS A 318 -5.32 -3.10 9.43
C CYS A 318 -6.43 -3.55 8.49
N VAL A 319 -6.91 -2.70 7.57
CA VAL A 319 -7.93 -3.10 6.58
C VAL A 319 -7.39 -3.28 5.17
N SER A 320 -6.10 -3.02 4.93
CA SER A 320 -5.49 -3.13 3.59
C SER A 320 -3.97 -3.13 3.63
N SER A 321 -3.35 -4.14 2.99
CA SER A 321 -1.89 -4.18 2.79
C SER A 321 -1.37 -3.03 1.94
N SER A 322 -2.17 -2.54 0.98
CA SER A 322 -1.81 -1.39 0.13
C SER A 322 -1.69 -0.09 0.94
N LEU A 323 -2.52 0.08 1.98
CA LEU A 323 -2.46 1.24 2.88
C LEU A 323 -1.27 1.13 3.83
N LEU A 324 -1.02 -0.06 4.37
CA LEU A 324 0.16 -0.29 5.21
C LEU A 324 1.45 -0.01 4.43
N LEU A 325 1.58 -0.56 3.22
CA LEU A 325 2.75 -0.31 2.38
C LEU A 325 2.94 1.18 2.10
N TRP A 326 1.85 1.87 1.73
CA TRP A 326 1.89 3.30 1.47
C TRP A 326 2.27 4.11 2.71
N ALA A 327 1.74 3.75 3.89
CA ALA A 327 2.06 4.40 5.16
C ALA A 327 3.54 4.21 5.52
N LEU A 328 4.07 2.99 5.38
CA LEU A 328 5.48 2.67 5.62
C LEU A 328 6.41 3.44 4.66
N GLN A 329 6.03 3.56 3.37
CA GLN A 329 6.80 4.35 2.40
C GLN A 329 6.80 5.86 2.71
N LYS A 330 5.79 6.35 3.42
CA LYS A 330 5.69 7.75 3.86
C LYS A 330 6.28 8.02 5.24
N ALA A 331 6.60 6.98 6.01
CA ALA A 331 7.18 7.12 7.34
C ALA A 331 8.59 7.73 7.27
N PRO A 332 8.86 8.84 7.98
CA PRO A 332 10.19 9.43 8.00
C PRO A 332 11.18 8.48 8.70
N ASN A 333 12.30 8.18 8.05
CA ASN A 333 13.50 7.51 8.59
C ASN A 333 13.38 6.09 9.20
N CYS A 334 12.20 5.46 9.24
CA CYS A 334 12.02 4.11 9.82
C CYS A 334 11.30 3.09 8.91
N GLY A 335 10.92 3.50 7.70
CA GLY A 335 10.00 2.73 6.84
C GLY A 335 10.66 1.71 5.93
N GLN A 336 11.97 1.82 5.65
CA GLN A 336 12.60 1.06 4.55
C GLN A 336 12.71 -0.43 4.85
N ASN A 337 13.10 -0.82 6.08
CA ASN A 337 13.19 -2.23 6.44
C ASN A 337 11.80 -2.87 6.60
N LEU A 338 10.83 -2.19 7.22
CA LEU A 338 9.48 -2.72 7.38
C LEU A 338 8.70 -2.81 6.06
N SER A 339 8.90 -1.85 5.15
CA SER A 339 8.31 -1.94 3.81
C SER A 339 8.91 -3.11 3.02
N LEU A 340 10.23 -3.36 3.13
CA LEU A 340 10.84 -4.55 2.56
C LEU A 340 10.29 -5.84 3.18
N THR A 341 10.17 -5.90 4.51
CA THR A 341 9.54 -7.02 5.24
C THR A 341 8.15 -7.31 4.69
N LEU A 342 7.34 -6.28 4.47
CA LEU A 342 5.99 -6.41 3.89
C LEU A 342 6.03 -6.92 2.45
N VAL A 343 6.91 -6.34 1.63
CA VAL A 343 7.11 -6.73 0.22
C VAL A 343 7.51 -8.20 0.10
N VAL A 344 8.42 -8.66 0.96
CA VAL A 344 8.85 -10.07 1.00
C VAL A 344 7.73 -10.97 1.51
N GLN A 345 7.06 -10.61 2.62
CA GLN A 345 5.99 -11.44 3.20
C GLN A 345 4.81 -11.64 2.25
N LEU A 346 4.43 -10.61 1.50
CA LEU A 346 3.33 -10.67 0.54
C LEU A 346 3.77 -11.06 -0.89
N GLY A 347 5.06 -11.24 -1.14
CA GLY A 347 5.57 -11.61 -2.46
C GLY A 347 5.31 -10.55 -3.55
N LEU A 348 5.42 -9.27 -3.20
CA LEU A 348 5.07 -8.15 -4.09
C LEU A 348 6.17 -7.90 -5.14
N VAL A 349 6.11 -8.64 -6.25
CA VAL A 349 7.11 -8.60 -7.33
C VAL A 349 7.33 -7.19 -7.90
N SER A 350 6.26 -6.44 -8.15
CA SER A 350 6.35 -5.09 -8.72
C SER A 350 7.05 -4.11 -7.79
N GLU A 351 6.78 -4.20 -6.48
CA GLU A 351 7.37 -3.32 -5.46
C GLU A 351 8.84 -3.68 -5.23
N MET A 352 9.18 -4.97 -5.22
CA MET A 352 10.56 -5.44 -5.04
C MET A 352 11.53 -4.84 -6.08
N LYS A 353 11.07 -4.65 -7.32
CA LYS A 353 11.88 -4.02 -8.38
C LYS A 353 12.40 -2.64 -8.01
N LEU A 354 11.62 -1.85 -7.26
CA LEU A 354 12.02 -0.52 -6.80
C LEU A 354 13.21 -0.58 -5.82
N TYR A 355 13.29 -1.63 -5.00
CA TYR A 355 14.40 -1.83 -4.06
C TYR A 355 15.66 -2.33 -4.77
N ILE A 356 15.51 -3.17 -5.80
CA ILE A 356 16.63 -3.79 -6.52
C ILE A 356 17.48 -2.75 -7.24
N GLU A 357 16.86 -1.76 -7.87
CA GLU A 357 17.57 -0.71 -8.62
C GLU A 357 18.53 0.12 -7.74
N SER A 358 18.34 0.06 -6.43
CA SER A 358 19.08 0.85 -5.45
C SER A 358 20.07 0.03 -4.60
N ASN A 359 20.08 -1.31 -4.71
CA ASN A 359 20.78 -2.19 -3.76
C ASN A 359 21.60 -3.31 -4.42
N ASN A 360 22.93 -3.15 -4.35
CA ASN A 360 23.91 -4.16 -4.79
C ASN A 360 24.65 -4.82 -3.62
N ASP A 361 24.12 -4.73 -2.40
CA ASP A 361 24.75 -5.28 -1.20
C ASP A 361 24.35 -6.75 -0.99
N LEU A 362 25.34 -7.64 -0.90
CA LEU A 362 25.11 -9.07 -0.69
C LEU A 362 24.48 -9.36 0.67
N GLU A 363 24.82 -8.61 1.72
CA GLU A 363 24.24 -8.80 3.06
C GLU A 363 22.72 -8.52 3.05
N TRP A 364 22.32 -7.47 2.34
CA TRP A 364 20.91 -7.15 2.12
C TRP A 364 20.15 -8.29 1.43
N TRP A 365 20.75 -8.89 0.40
CA TRP A 365 20.16 -10.03 -0.30
C TRP A 365 20.11 -11.29 0.57
N GLU A 366 21.11 -11.54 1.40
CA GLU A 366 21.06 -12.61 2.39
C GLU A 366 19.88 -12.43 3.35
N ASN A 367 19.61 -11.21 3.80
CA ASN A 367 18.45 -10.90 4.62
C ASN A 367 17.13 -11.16 3.87
N VAL A 368 17.03 -10.77 2.60
CA VAL A 368 15.84 -11.07 1.76
C VAL A 368 15.59 -12.58 1.65
N PHE A 369 16.64 -13.37 1.42
CA PHE A 369 16.52 -14.82 1.37
C PHE A 369 16.10 -15.39 2.74
N HIS A 370 16.65 -14.88 3.83
CA HIS A 370 16.28 -15.28 5.18
C HIS A 370 14.80 -14.99 5.49
N MET A 371 14.35 -13.77 5.20
CA MET A 371 12.94 -13.39 5.32
C MET A 371 12.03 -14.31 4.50
N ASN A 372 12.40 -14.63 3.25
CA ASN A 372 11.62 -15.54 2.42
C ASN A 372 11.55 -16.96 3.00
N CYS A 373 12.61 -17.44 3.67
CA CYS A 373 12.60 -18.70 4.40
C CYS A 373 11.60 -18.67 5.56
N LEU A 374 11.61 -17.60 6.36
CA LEU A 374 10.68 -17.43 7.48
C LEU A 374 9.23 -17.49 6.99
N VAL A 375 8.90 -16.77 5.92
CA VAL A 375 7.54 -16.75 5.35
C VAL A 375 7.11 -18.13 4.88
N LYS A 376 7.98 -18.84 4.14
CA LYS A 376 7.69 -20.19 3.63
C LYS A 376 7.55 -21.24 4.74
N ARG A 377 8.26 -21.06 5.86
CA ARG A 377 8.09 -21.86 7.09
C ARG A 377 6.81 -21.52 7.84
N GLY A 378 6.14 -20.45 7.47
CA GLY A 378 4.90 -20.02 8.10
C GLY A 378 5.11 -19.06 9.27
N CYS A 379 6.16 -18.25 9.25
CA CYS A 379 6.49 -17.30 10.30
C CYS A 379 6.34 -15.86 9.82
N CYS A 380 5.88 -14.98 10.72
CA CYS A 380 5.80 -13.55 10.48
C CYS A 380 7.19 -12.94 10.37
N CYS A 381 7.50 -12.25 9.26
CA CYS A 381 8.76 -11.52 9.15
C CYS A 381 8.85 -10.34 10.11
N ALA A 382 7.72 -9.84 10.61
CA ALA A 382 7.67 -8.71 11.53
C ALA A 382 7.86 -9.13 13.00
N CYS A 383 7.21 -10.21 13.46
CA CYS A 383 7.21 -10.60 14.88
C CYS A 383 7.63 -12.04 15.15
N GLY A 384 7.87 -12.86 14.12
CA GLY A 384 8.27 -14.25 14.24
C GLY A 384 7.15 -15.25 14.52
N SER A 385 5.91 -14.82 14.82
CA SER A 385 4.85 -15.79 15.14
C SER A 385 4.50 -16.72 13.99
N GLU A 386 4.21 -17.95 14.37
CA GLU A 386 3.90 -19.04 13.47
C GLU A 386 2.41 -19.08 13.13
N TRP A 387 2.10 -19.28 11.84
CA TRP A 387 0.76 -19.54 11.30
C TRP A 387 0.70 -20.84 10.48
N GLY A 388 1.78 -21.62 10.49
CA GLY A 388 1.90 -22.90 9.78
C GLY A 388 2.54 -22.75 8.38
N PRO A 389 3.30 -23.77 7.93
CA PRO A 389 4.09 -23.69 6.71
C PRO A 389 3.20 -23.48 5.47
N ASN A 390 3.52 -22.45 4.69
CA ASN A 390 2.83 -22.12 3.45
C ASN A 390 3.85 -21.94 2.34
N ARG A 391 3.89 -22.88 1.40
CA ARG A 391 4.89 -22.90 0.32
C ARG A 391 4.63 -21.83 -0.74
N ASP A 392 3.38 -21.41 -0.89
CA ASP A 392 2.98 -20.38 -1.86
C ASP A 392 3.16 -18.96 -1.30
N ALA A 393 3.53 -18.85 -0.02
CA ALA A 393 3.78 -17.58 0.62
C ALA A 393 5.14 -16.97 0.21
N GLY A 394 5.19 -15.63 0.23
CA GLY A 394 6.36 -14.85 -0.12
C GLY A 394 6.73 -14.95 -1.61
N PHE A 395 8.02 -14.84 -1.90
CA PHE A 395 8.53 -14.97 -3.26
C PHE A 395 8.79 -16.43 -3.64
N GLN A 396 8.47 -16.75 -4.88
CA GLN A 396 8.90 -17.98 -5.51
C GLN A 396 10.43 -18.03 -5.61
N TRP A 397 11.04 -19.16 -5.29
CA TRP A 397 12.51 -19.28 -5.30
C TRP A 397 13.12 -19.02 -6.66
N ILE A 398 12.46 -19.48 -7.74
CA ILE A 398 12.87 -19.20 -9.11
C ILE A 398 12.95 -17.69 -9.40
N TYR A 399 12.05 -16.90 -8.84
CA TYR A 399 12.02 -15.46 -9.00
C TYR A 399 13.20 -14.81 -8.29
N LEU A 400 13.40 -15.10 -7.00
CA LEU A 400 14.54 -14.58 -6.24
C LEU A 400 15.86 -14.96 -6.89
N ALA A 401 16.04 -16.24 -7.25
CA ALA A 401 17.23 -16.75 -7.90
C ALA A 401 17.54 -16.04 -9.23
N THR A 402 16.51 -15.78 -10.04
CA THR A 402 16.68 -15.11 -11.35
C THR A 402 17.08 -13.65 -11.18
N ILE A 403 16.53 -12.94 -10.19
CA ILE A 403 16.90 -11.54 -9.96
C ILE A 403 18.29 -11.43 -9.34
N THR A 404 18.63 -12.28 -8.38
CA THR A 404 19.99 -12.32 -7.84
C THR A 404 21.01 -12.61 -8.95
N LEU A 405 20.64 -13.47 -9.91
CA LEU A 405 21.45 -13.74 -11.11
C LEU A 405 21.65 -12.50 -11.98
N GLU A 406 20.62 -11.67 -12.15
CA GLU A 406 20.70 -10.39 -12.86
C GLU A 406 21.70 -9.44 -12.19
N VAL A 407 21.64 -9.33 -10.86
CA VAL A 407 22.44 -8.38 -10.06
C VAL A 407 23.89 -8.82 -9.92
N PHE A 408 24.14 -10.03 -9.39
CA PHE A 408 25.49 -10.48 -9.01
C PHE A 408 26.14 -11.44 -9.99
N GLY A 409 25.39 -11.94 -10.97
CA GLY A 409 25.87 -12.99 -11.87
C GLY A 409 25.89 -14.38 -11.21
N PRO A 410 26.32 -15.39 -11.99
CA PRO A 410 26.06 -16.80 -11.67
C PRO A 410 26.83 -17.33 -10.48
N THR A 411 28.12 -17.01 -10.35
CA THR A 411 28.97 -17.54 -9.27
C THR A 411 28.45 -17.13 -7.89
N THR A 412 28.20 -15.84 -7.69
CA THR A 412 27.69 -15.30 -6.43
C THR A 412 26.28 -15.82 -6.14
N THR A 413 25.41 -15.83 -7.14
CA THR A 413 24.03 -16.33 -7.00
C THR A 413 24.00 -17.80 -6.58
N LEU A 414 24.81 -18.65 -7.21
CA LEU A 414 24.88 -20.06 -6.85
C LEU A 414 25.43 -20.27 -5.44
N ASN A 415 26.42 -19.48 -5.02
CA ASN A 415 26.93 -19.54 -3.65
C ASN A 415 25.88 -19.11 -2.63
N LEU A 416 25.10 -18.07 -2.92
CA LEU A 416 24.00 -17.62 -2.07
C LEU A 416 22.92 -18.70 -1.96
N ILE A 417 22.42 -19.20 -3.09
CA ILE A 417 21.38 -20.23 -3.13
C ILE A 417 21.82 -21.51 -2.39
N LYS A 418 23.09 -21.92 -2.52
CA LYS A 418 23.61 -23.10 -1.80
C LYS A 418 23.46 -22.97 -0.29
N ARG A 419 23.61 -21.78 0.28
CA ARG A 419 23.45 -21.54 1.73
C ARG A 419 22.02 -21.76 2.22
N PHE A 420 21.03 -21.59 1.34
CA PHE A 420 19.61 -21.78 1.64
C PHE A 420 19.03 -23.06 1.02
N SER A 421 19.89 -23.96 0.52
CA SER A 421 19.47 -25.15 -0.21
C SER A 421 18.58 -26.11 0.57
N SER A 422 18.65 -26.12 1.91
CA SER A 422 17.75 -26.91 2.76
C SER A 422 16.29 -26.46 2.68
N GLU A 423 16.06 -25.19 2.35
CA GLU A 423 14.72 -24.57 2.28
C GLU A 423 14.12 -24.60 0.88
N ILE A 424 14.92 -24.99 -0.12
CA ILE A 424 14.54 -25.01 -1.53
C ILE A 424 14.23 -26.45 -1.92
N LEU A 425 12.98 -26.70 -2.25
CA LEU A 425 12.51 -28.04 -2.57
C LEU A 425 12.90 -28.44 -4.00
N PRO A 426 13.02 -29.76 -4.26
CA PRO A 426 13.22 -30.26 -5.62
C PRO A 426 12.15 -29.73 -6.57
N GLY A 427 12.59 -29.05 -7.64
CA GLY A 427 11.70 -28.49 -8.67
C GLY A 427 11.35 -27.00 -8.50
N GLU A 428 11.61 -26.37 -7.36
CA GLU A 428 11.42 -24.92 -7.19
C GLU A 428 12.47 -24.09 -7.95
N LEU A 429 13.64 -24.69 -8.20
CA LEU A 429 14.60 -24.23 -9.20
C LEU A 429 14.58 -25.21 -10.37
N ASP A 430 14.17 -24.71 -11.53
CA ASP A 430 13.98 -25.56 -12.70
C ASP A 430 15.20 -25.50 -13.65
N ARG A 431 15.10 -26.29 -14.72
CA ARG A 431 16.09 -26.31 -15.79
C ARG A 431 16.38 -24.92 -16.38
N ARG A 432 15.39 -24.01 -16.39
CA ARG A 432 15.53 -22.67 -16.99
C ARG A 432 16.52 -21.84 -16.18
N PHE A 433 16.43 -21.90 -14.85
CA PHE A 433 17.39 -21.22 -13.98
C PHE A 433 18.84 -21.63 -14.25
N TYR A 434 19.12 -22.94 -14.22
CA TYR A 434 20.49 -23.43 -14.43
C TYR A 434 21.02 -23.10 -15.83
N GLN A 435 20.15 -23.12 -16.83
CA GLN A 435 20.51 -22.69 -18.18
C GLN A 435 20.79 -21.20 -18.26
N SER A 436 20.00 -20.37 -17.58
CA SER A 436 20.27 -18.94 -17.43
C SER A 436 21.63 -18.72 -16.78
N CYS A 437 21.97 -19.43 -15.69
CA CYS A 437 23.30 -19.31 -15.07
C CYS A 437 24.44 -19.62 -16.04
N ILE A 438 24.29 -20.68 -16.86
CA ILE A 438 25.29 -21.03 -17.87
C ILE A 438 25.43 -19.89 -18.88
N LEU A 439 24.32 -19.47 -19.51
CA LEU A 439 24.32 -18.44 -20.54
C LEU A 439 24.81 -17.08 -20.05
N THR A 440 24.42 -16.67 -18.83
CA THR A 440 24.92 -15.42 -18.24
C THR A 440 26.41 -15.52 -17.89
N ASN A 441 26.90 -16.68 -17.42
CA ASN A 441 28.33 -16.88 -17.14
C ASN A 441 29.18 -16.70 -18.39
N ILE A 442 28.67 -17.23 -19.49
CA ILE A 442 29.30 -17.13 -20.80
C ILE A 442 29.37 -15.69 -21.24
N VAL A 443 28.22 -15.00 -21.21
CA VAL A 443 28.14 -13.61 -21.68
C VAL A 443 28.96 -12.69 -20.79
N ASP A 444 28.97 -12.90 -19.47
CA ASP A 444 29.81 -12.15 -18.54
C ASP A 444 31.30 -12.25 -18.84
N ASN A 445 31.77 -13.44 -19.29
CA ASN A 445 33.15 -13.64 -19.69
C ASN A 445 33.51 -12.94 -21.01
N HIS A 446 32.51 -12.55 -21.81
CA HIS A 446 32.72 -11.90 -23.11
C HIS A 446 32.44 -10.39 -23.08
N THR A 447 31.39 -9.93 -22.41
CA THR A 447 31.00 -8.51 -22.34
C THR A 447 30.14 -8.24 -21.11
N SER A 448 30.60 -7.34 -20.24
CA SER A 448 29.86 -6.91 -19.04
C SER A 448 28.59 -6.12 -19.41
N GLY A 449 27.52 -6.28 -18.62
CA GLY A 449 26.31 -5.45 -18.73
C GLY A 449 25.20 -6.03 -19.62
N LEU A 450 25.40 -7.21 -20.20
CA LEU A 450 24.41 -7.85 -21.08
C LEU A 450 23.51 -8.89 -20.37
N ARG A 451 23.73 -9.13 -19.07
CA ARG A 451 22.97 -10.10 -18.24
C ARG A 451 21.46 -9.94 -18.37
N LYS A 452 20.97 -8.72 -18.13
CA LYS A 452 19.53 -8.40 -18.17
C LYS A 452 18.91 -8.73 -19.52
N LYS A 453 19.59 -8.35 -20.61
CA LYS A 453 19.13 -8.64 -21.99
C LYS A 453 19.07 -10.14 -22.27
N VAL A 454 20.07 -10.90 -21.81
CA VAL A 454 20.09 -12.37 -21.95
C VAL A 454 18.93 -13.00 -21.18
N LEU A 455 18.70 -12.58 -19.92
CA LEU A 455 17.59 -13.05 -19.11
C LEU A 455 16.23 -12.70 -19.73
N ASP A 456 16.08 -11.49 -20.27
CA ASP A 456 14.86 -11.07 -20.99
C ASP A 456 14.59 -11.95 -22.22
N ILE A 457 15.63 -12.28 -23.00
CA ILE A 457 15.50 -13.15 -24.18
C ILE A 457 15.08 -14.56 -23.76
N ILE A 458 15.72 -15.13 -22.72
CA ILE A 458 15.39 -16.46 -22.21
C ILE A 458 13.95 -16.49 -21.71
N THR A 459 13.52 -15.48 -20.95
CA THR A 459 12.16 -15.38 -20.41
C THR A 459 11.13 -15.28 -21.54
N LYS A 460 11.31 -14.37 -22.50
CA LYS A 460 10.40 -14.17 -23.64
C LYS A 460 10.25 -15.40 -24.52
N VAL A 461 11.32 -16.18 -24.72
CA VAL A 461 11.23 -17.40 -25.54
C VAL A 461 10.50 -18.51 -24.80
N ASN A 462 10.63 -18.59 -23.47
CA ASN A 462 9.94 -19.59 -22.66
C ASN A 462 8.42 -19.31 -22.55
N ASP A 463 8.00 -18.04 -22.46
CA ASP A 463 6.58 -17.66 -22.39
C ASP A 463 5.81 -17.97 -23.69
N SER A 464 6.53 -18.24 -24.79
CA SER A 464 5.92 -18.59 -26.09
C SER A 464 5.28 -19.99 -26.15
N GLY A 465 5.21 -20.72 -25.02
CA GLY A 465 4.50 -22.00 -24.87
C GLY A 465 5.13 -23.18 -25.60
N LYS A 466 6.18 -22.95 -26.39
CA LYS A 466 6.99 -24.00 -27.00
C LYS A 466 8.07 -24.32 -25.98
N ASN A 467 7.96 -25.45 -25.28
CA ASN A 467 8.97 -26.00 -24.34
C ASN A 467 10.35 -26.19 -25.02
N LYS A 468 10.99 -25.09 -25.36
CA LYS A 468 12.27 -25.04 -26.07
C LYS A 468 13.33 -24.90 -25.01
N THR A 469 14.32 -25.77 -25.09
CA THR A 469 15.50 -25.69 -24.23
C THR A 469 16.18 -24.33 -24.43
N ALA A 470 16.67 -23.68 -23.37
CA ALA A 470 17.39 -22.41 -23.48
C ALA A 470 18.59 -22.45 -24.45
N MET A 471 19.11 -23.65 -24.72
CA MET A 471 20.18 -23.93 -25.70
C MET A 471 19.65 -24.27 -27.11
N SER A 472 18.40 -23.92 -27.43
CA SER A 472 17.85 -24.12 -28.77
C SER A 472 18.53 -23.18 -29.77
N LEU A 473 18.65 -23.63 -31.03
CA LEU A 473 19.24 -22.84 -32.10
C LEU A 473 18.58 -21.45 -32.22
N GLU A 474 17.28 -21.35 -31.95
CA GLU A 474 16.55 -20.08 -31.98
C GLU A 474 16.96 -19.11 -30.88
N ILE A 475 17.22 -19.59 -29.65
CA ILE A 475 17.70 -18.76 -28.55
C ILE A 475 19.15 -18.36 -28.81
N GLY A 476 19.97 -19.30 -29.30
CA GLY A 476 21.33 -19.01 -29.74
C GLY A 476 21.37 -17.91 -30.81
N VAL A 477 20.49 -17.98 -31.81
CA VAL A 477 20.37 -16.94 -32.85
C VAL A 477 19.90 -15.61 -32.25
N LYS A 478 18.86 -15.60 -31.40
CA LYS A 478 18.35 -14.36 -30.79
C LYS A 478 19.35 -13.70 -29.85
N VAL A 479 20.07 -14.49 -29.03
CA VAL A 479 21.16 -14.00 -28.18
C VAL A 479 22.29 -13.49 -29.05
N ASN A 480 22.73 -14.24 -30.08
CA ASN A 480 23.79 -13.81 -30.98
C ASN A 480 23.42 -12.52 -31.72
N THR A 481 22.20 -12.38 -32.23
CA THR A 481 21.71 -11.16 -32.86
C THR A 481 21.65 -9.98 -31.87
N ALA A 482 21.26 -10.22 -30.61
CA ALA A 482 21.26 -9.17 -29.59
C ALA A 482 22.69 -8.73 -29.24
N LEU A 483 23.62 -9.68 -29.08
CA LEU A 483 25.04 -9.43 -28.88
C LEU A 483 25.64 -8.67 -30.06
N GLU A 484 25.38 -9.11 -31.30
CA GLU A 484 25.83 -8.45 -32.53
C GLU A 484 25.28 -7.02 -32.66
N SER A 485 24.01 -6.78 -32.31
CA SER A 485 23.39 -5.45 -32.38
C SER A 485 24.00 -4.43 -31.41
N ASP A 486 24.41 -4.87 -30.22
CA ASP A 486 25.08 -4.00 -29.24
C ASP A 486 26.58 -3.81 -29.56
N LEU A 487 27.22 -4.87 -30.07
CA LEU A 487 28.61 -4.85 -30.53
C LEU A 487 28.78 -4.04 -31.82
N CYS A 488 27.74 -3.84 -32.64
CA CYS A 488 27.77 -2.99 -33.83
C CYS A 488 28.00 -1.48 -33.54
N THR A 489 27.98 -1.05 -32.28
CA THR A 489 28.45 0.29 -31.89
C THR A 489 29.97 0.36 -31.70
N ALA A 490 30.66 -0.79 -31.66
CA ALA A 490 32.11 -0.91 -31.58
C ALA A 490 32.68 -1.57 -32.85
N SER A 491 32.92 -0.73 -33.85
CA SER A 491 33.68 -0.98 -35.07
C SER A 491 33.05 -1.92 -36.10
N GLN A 492 32.95 -1.39 -37.31
CA GLN A 492 32.87 -2.19 -38.52
C GLN A 492 34.08 -3.12 -38.59
N ASN A 493 33.87 -4.42 -38.42
CA ASN A 493 34.70 -5.40 -39.08
C ASN A 493 33.84 -6.62 -39.46
N LYS A 494 33.75 -6.84 -40.77
CA LYS A 494 33.14 -7.98 -41.42
C LYS A 494 33.53 -9.29 -40.72
N PHE A 495 32.58 -9.95 -40.06
CA PHE A 495 32.70 -11.36 -39.73
C PHE A 495 32.36 -12.20 -40.96
N SER A 496 33.40 -12.79 -41.56
CA SER A 496 33.26 -13.85 -42.54
C SER A 496 32.92 -15.17 -41.85
N SER A 497 32.10 -15.96 -42.54
CA SER A 497 31.81 -17.37 -42.31
C SER A 497 32.99 -18.21 -41.77
N THR A 498 33.03 -18.52 -40.48
CA THR A 498 33.65 -19.74 -39.94
C THR A 498 33.11 -20.06 -38.55
N ASN A 499 32.59 -21.28 -38.40
CA ASN A 499 32.19 -21.88 -37.12
C ASN A 499 33.38 -21.94 -36.16
N HIS A 500 33.31 -21.26 -35.03
CA HIS A 500 34.22 -21.46 -33.90
C HIS A 500 33.43 -21.77 -32.64
N HIS A 501 33.74 -22.92 -32.05
CA HIS A 501 33.30 -23.27 -30.72
C HIS A 501 34.13 -22.48 -29.70
N TRP A 502 33.48 -21.55 -28.99
CA TRP A 502 33.73 -21.16 -27.59
C TRP A 502 35.20 -21.01 -27.12
N GLY A 503 35.73 -19.77 -27.19
CA GLY A 503 36.72 -19.27 -26.22
C GLY A 503 38.21 -19.25 -26.60
N MET A 504 38.62 -19.77 -27.76
CA MET A 504 40.02 -19.70 -28.23
C MET A 504 40.08 -19.15 -29.66
N THR A 505 40.85 -18.07 -29.86
CA THR A 505 41.16 -17.55 -31.20
C THR A 505 42.41 -18.24 -31.74
N VAL A 506 42.30 -18.88 -32.90
CA VAL A 506 43.43 -19.53 -33.57
C VAL A 506 43.71 -18.80 -34.88
N ASP A 507 44.96 -18.34 -35.08
CA ASP A 507 45.36 -17.72 -36.36
C ASP A 507 45.49 -18.79 -37.43
N LEU A 508 44.46 -18.92 -38.27
CA LEU A 508 44.43 -19.89 -39.37
C LEU A 508 45.30 -19.47 -40.56
N LYS A 509 45.73 -18.20 -40.65
CA LYS A 509 46.50 -17.69 -41.80
C LYS A 509 47.99 -17.77 -41.56
N ASN A 510 48.45 -17.50 -40.34
CA ASN A 510 49.89 -17.51 -40.02
C ASN A 510 50.27 -18.48 -38.89
N GLY A 511 49.29 -19.12 -38.26
CA GLY A 511 49.58 -20.13 -37.24
C GLY A 511 49.97 -21.45 -37.90
N ASP A 512 51.00 -22.08 -37.34
CA ASP A 512 51.46 -23.41 -37.75
C ASP A 512 51.06 -24.45 -36.71
N CYS A 513 50.68 -25.64 -37.19
CA CYS A 513 50.43 -26.78 -36.32
C CYS A 513 51.73 -27.14 -35.60
N ALA A 514 51.73 -27.13 -34.27
CA ALA A 514 52.96 -27.32 -33.52
C ALA A 514 53.53 -28.76 -33.59
N LEU A 515 52.82 -29.71 -34.22
CA LEU A 515 53.31 -31.08 -34.47
C LEU A 515 53.90 -31.27 -35.87
N CYS A 516 53.24 -30.76 -36.92
CA CYS A 516 53.69 -30.96 -38.30
C CYS A 516 54.34 -29.72 -38.93
N SER A 517 54.31 -28.59 -38.22
CA SER A 517 54.79 -27.28 -38.65
C SER A 517 54.15 -26.78 -39.96
N LEU A 518 53.03 -27.37 -40.37
CA LEU A 518 52.25 -26.92 -41.51
C LEU A 518 51.19 -25.92 -41.06
N ASN A 519 50.90 -24.99 -41.97
CA ASN A 519 49.89 -23.96 -41.76
C ASN A 519 48.55 -24.53 -41.30
N LEU A 520 48.00 -23.96 -40.23
CA LEU A 520 46.75 -24.39 -39.62
C LEU A 520 45.58 -24.32 -40.61
N GLY A 521 45.56 -23.34 -41.51
CA GLY A 521 44.55 -23.16 -42.55
C GLY A 521 44.69 -24.06 -43.79
N ALA A 522 45.63 -25.02 -43.80
CA ALA A 522 45.84 -25.92 -44.94
C ALA A 522 44.54 -26.68 -45.33
N PRO A 523 43.93 -26.41 -46.50
CA PRO A 523 42.55 -26.80 -46.78
C PRO A 523 42.27 -28.30 -46.71
N ARG A 524 43.25 -29.15 -47.07
CA ARG A 524 43.10 -30.62 -46.99
C ARG A 524 43.13 -31.15 -45.56
N LEU A 525 43.88 -30.52 -44.66
CA LEU A 525 44.03 -30.97 -43.27
C LEU A 525 42.88 -30.49 -42.38
N VAL A 526 42.31 -29.32 -42.71
CA VAL A 526 41.15 -28.77 -41.99
C VAL A 526 39.86 -29.48 -42.38
N LYS A 527 39.72 -29.89 -43.65
CA LYS A 527 38.47 -30.46 -44.18
C LYS A 527 38.14 -31.85 -43.62
N ASP A 528 39.15 -32.67 -43.34
CA ASP A 528 38.96 -34.08 -42.95
C ASP A 528 38.99 -34.32 -41.44
N GLY A 529 39.22 -33.27 -40.62
CA GLY A 529 39.22 -33.43 -39.17
C GLY A 529 39.14 -32.15 -38.35
N GLY A 530 39.38 -30.97 -38.92
CA GLY A 530 39.39 -29.69 -38.20
C GLY A 530 40.67 -29.46 -37.40
N ILE A 531 40.63 -28.45 -36.54
CA ILE A 531 41.76 -27.97 -35.71
C ILE A 531 41.32 -28.02 -34.24
N ARG A 532 42.27 -28.27 -33.34
CA ARG A 532 42.05 -28.21 -31.89
C ARG A 532 43.12 -27.36 -31.24
N GLY A 533 42.67 -26.44 -30.41
CA GLY A 533 43.51 -25.66 -29.51
C GLY A 533 43.37 -26.14 -28.07
N PHE A 534 44.46 -26.05 -27.31
CA PHE A 534 44.49 -26.33 -25.88
C PHE A 534 44.71 -25.04 -25.08
N MET A 535 44.31 -25.04 -23.80
CA MET A 535 44.45 -23.90 -22.88
C MET A 535 45.90 -23.42 -22.65
N CYS A 536 46.90 -24.20 -23.10
CA CYS A 536 48.31 -23.83 -23.08
C CYS A 536 48.77 -23.10 -24.35
N ASP A 537 47.83 -22.54 -25.12
CA ASP A 537 48.01 -21.85 -26.41
C ASP A 537 48.56 -22.67 -27.59
N HIS A 538 48.84 -23.95 -27.39
CA HIS A 538 49.24 -24.83 -28.50
C HIS A 538 48.04 -25.27 -29.34
N THR A 539 48.22 -25.25 -30.66
CA THR A 539 47.19 -25.56 -31.66
C THR A 539 47.69 -26.58 -32.67
N PHE A 540 46.79 -27.49 -33.06
CA PHE A 540 47.14 -28.64 -33.89
C PHE A 540 46.01 -29.00 -34.86
N HIS A 541 46.34 -29.57 -36.02
CA HIS A 541 45.35 -30.28 -36.83
C HIS A 541 44.86 -31.52 -36.07
N ASN A 542 43.56 -31.79 -36.09
CA ASN A 542 43.01 -32.95 -35.38
C ASN A 542 43.58 -34.29 -35.89
N VAL A 543 43.89 -34.38 -37.19
CA VAL A 543 44.56 -35.56 -37.77
C VAL A 543 45.95 -35.76 -37.15
N CYS A 544 46.70 -34.69 -36.91
CA CYS A 544 48.01 -34.78 -36.25
C CYS A 544 47.90 -35.23 -34.79
N LEU A 545 46.86 -34.79 -34.06
CA LEU A 545 46.61 -35.26 -32.69
C LEU A 545 46.17 -36.72 -32.61
N GLN A 546 45.41 -37.20 -33.60
CA GLN A 546 45.03 -38.61 -33.70
C GLN A 546 46.27 -39.49 -33.87
N VAL A 547 47.20 -39.08 -34.73
CA VAL A 547 48.47 -39.79 -34.96
C VAL A 547 49.36 -39.75 -33.71
N ALA A 548 49.38 -38.63 -32.99
CA ALA A 548 50.12 -38.50 -31.73
C ALA A 548 49.43 -39.18 -30.53
N HIS A 549 48.29 -39.85 -30.71
CA HIS A 549 47.47 -40.48 -29.66
C HIS A 549 47.12 -39.57 -28.46
N SER A 550 47.14 -38.24 -28.66
CA SER A 550 46.95 -37.25 -27.58
C SER A 550 45.78 -36.32 -27.90
N LEU A 551 44.60 -36.90 -28.11
CA LEU A 551 43.39 -36.16 -28.50
C LEU A 551 42.89 -35.19 -27.42
N PHE A 552 43.09 -35.53 -26.15
CA PHE A 552 42.50 -34.80 -25.01
C PHE A 552 43.49 -33.98 -24.21
N PHE A 553 44.79 -34.16 -24.45
CA PHE A 553 45.85 -33.43 -23.75
C PHE A 553 46.85 -32.87 -24.75
N CYS A 554 47.48 -31.74 -24.41
CA CYS A 554 48.48 -31.14 -25.28
C CYS A 554 49.76 -32.00 -25.29
N PRO A 555 50.18 -32.55 -26.44
CA PRO A 555 51.37 -33.41 -26.51
C PRO A 555 52.67 -32.67 -26.15
N LEU A 556 52.69 -31.33 -26.27
CA LEU A 556 53.87 -30.52 -25.97
C LEU A 556 53.96 -30.08 -24.50
N CYS A 557 52.86 -30.20 -23.75
CA CYS A 557 52.81 -29.82 -22.33
C CYS A 557 52.68 -31.03 -21.40
N CYS A 558 52.40 -32.22 -21.95
CA CYS A 558 52.39 -33.46 -21.19
C CYS A 558 53.81 -34.01 -21.04
N HIS A 559 54.51 -33.51 -20.03
CA HIS A 559 55.55 -34.24 -19.30
C HIS A 559 55.21 -34.27 -17.82
#